data_AF-A0A9E4F095-F1
#
_entry.id   AF-A0A9E4F095-F1
#
_cell.length_a   1.000
_cell.length_b   1.000
_cell.length_c   1.000
_cell.angle_alpha   90.00
_cell.angle_beta   90.00
_cell.angle_gamma   90.00
#
_symmetry.space_group_name_H-M   'P 1'
#
loop_
_entity.id
_entity.type
_entity.pdbx_description
1 polymer ?
#
loop_
_entity_poly.entity_id
_entity_poly.type
_entity_poly.pdbx_seq_one_letter_code
_entity_poly.pdbx_strand_id
1 'polypeptide(L)'
;MTPTREIYWNIVFGPLIYLFAAMAIGVMSYGIYQRVRLWRLGGGEMRTDNPVKRLWGVVDELVVHRRMLRDPYPGLMHLFIFYGFFVELIATSMIAVQEWTGIHYLKGNLYLGYSLLSDGFGLLGIVGILMALWRRLVMKPERMNSVLDDYLALWLLLLVFVQGFVVEGLRIAATELRHNPALAPWSPGGYAVALTLQGLSLETLKFLHRINWWFHAITAFVLLGYMGFGKFNHIWYGLLNMFCRNLESSGKLTFIDIEATMEADPEA
;
A
#
# COMPACT_ATOMS: atom_id res chain seq x y z
N MET A 1 -21.52 12.66 23.10
CA MET A 1 -20.03 12.58 23.10
C MET A 1 -19.55 12.86 21.69
N THR A 2 -18.42 13.55 21.51
CA THR A 2 -17.83 13.78 20.17
C THR A 2 -17.27 12.46 19.63
N PRO A 3 -17.64 12.02 18.41
CA PRO A 3 -17.09 10.82 17.78
C PRO A 3 -15.56 10.83 17.75
N THR A 4 -14.93 9.77 18.25
CA THR A 4 -13.48 9.54 18.19
C THR A 4 -13.21 8.10 18.66
N ARG A 5 -11.95 7.66 18.61
CA ARG A 5 -11.50 6.41 19.22
C ARG A 5 -10.26 6.62 20.08
N GLU A 6 -10.11 5.78 21.10
CA GLU A 6 -8.89 5.69 21.88
C GLU A 6 -7.79 4.99 21.05
N ILE A 7 -6.62 5.62 20.97
CA ILE A 7 -5.44 5.02 20.33
C ILE A 7 -4.84 3.99 21.29
N TYR A 8 -4.43 2.82 20.76
CA TYR A 8 -3.94 1.69 21.56
C TYR A 8 -4.91 1.13 22.59
N TRP A 9 -6.22 1.32 22.41
CA TRP A 9 -7.22 0.69 23.28
C TRP A 9 -6.89 -0.81 23.48
N ASN A 10 -6.73 -1.22 24.74
CA ASN A 10 -6.40 -2.60 25.14
C ASN A 10 -5.06 -3.16 24.59
N ILE A 11 -4.14 -2.30 24.15
CA ILE A 11 -2.79 -2.67 23.70
C ILE A 11 -1.73 -2.23 24.72
N VAL A 12 -0.89 -3.17 25.13
CA VAL A 12 0.27 -2.93 25.99
C VAL A 12 1.51 -2.81 25.09
N PHE A 13 2.43 -1.89 25.42
CA PHE A 13 3.63 -1.60 24.63
C PHE A 13 3.37 -1.07 23.21
N GLY A 14 2.22 -0.41 22.98
CA GLY A 14 1.87 0.22 21.71
C GLY A 14 3.01 1.02 21.06
N PRO A 15 3.75 1.88 21.81
CA PRO A 15 4.85 2.67 21.24
C PRO A 15 6.01 1.87 20.60
N LEU A 16 6.14 0.56 20.85
CA LEU A 16 7.15 -0.27 20.16
C LEU A 16 6.97 -0.29 18.64
N ILE A 17 5.78 0.06 18.12
CA ILE A 17 5.56 0.16 16.67
C ILE A 17 6.51 1.15 15.99
N TYR A 18 7.00 2.18 16.68
CA TYR A 18 7.94 3.13 16.09
C TYR A 18 9.31 2.52 15.86
N LEU A 19 9.76 1.64 16.77
CA LEU A 19 10.97 0.86 16.57
C LEU A 19 10.82 -0.10 15.38
N PHE A 20 9.70 -0.83 15.31
CA PHE A 20 9.44 -1.73 14.18
C PHE A 20 9.28 -0.99 12.86
N ALA A 21 8.65 0.20 12.85
CA ALA A 21 8.56 1.07 11.70
C ALA A 21 9.96 1.50 11.23
N ALA A 22 10.82 1.95 12.14
CA ALA A 22 12.20 2.32 11.82
C ALA A 22 12.99 1.14 11.22
N MET A 23 12.86 -0.06 11.80
CA MET A 23 13.49 -1.28 11.27
C MET A 23 12.96 -1.62 9.87
N ALA A 24 11.64 -1.63 9.67
CA ALA A 24 11.03 -1.96 8.39
C ALA A 24 11.40 -0.95 7.29
N ILE A 25 11.39 0.35 7.62
CA ILE A 25 11.84 1.42 6.71
C ILE A 25 13.32 1.27 6.39
N GLY A 26 14.17 0.93 7.37
CA GLY A 26 15.59 0.67 7.16
C GLY A 26 15.83 -0.50 6.19
N VAL A 27 15.15 -1.61 6.40
CA VAL A 27 15.21 -2.79 5.53
C VAL A 27 14.72 -2.46 4.12
N MET A 28 13.58 -1.78 3.99
CA MET A 28 13.04 -1.35 2.71
C MET A 28 14.01 -0.42 1.97
N SER A 29 14.54 0.59 2.66
CA SER A 29 15.47 1.58 2.11
C SER A 29 16.76 0.91 1.63
N TYR A 30 17.27 -0.06 2.38
CA TYR A 30 18.44 -0.84 1.99
C TYR A 30 18.17 -1.67 0.71
N GLY A 31 17.00 -2.30 0.59
CA GLY A 31 16.61 -3.03 -0.62
C GLY A 31 16.52 -2.16 -1.87
N ILE A 32 15.91 -0.98 -1.74
CA ILE A 32 15.86 0.02 -2.81
C ILE A 32 17.27 0.46 -3.20
N TYR A 33 18.11 0.79 -2.20
CA TYR A 33 19.50 1.21 -2.43
C TYR A 33 20.30 0.15 -3.19
N GLN A 34 20.22 -1.13 -2.79
CA GLN A 34 20.92 -2.21 -3.47
C GLN A 34 20.54 -2.29 -4.95
N ARG A 35 19.24 -2.20 -5.27
CA ARG A 35 18.80 -2.25 -6.68
C ARG A 35 19.27 -1.04 -7.47
N VAL A 36 19.15 0.17 -6.90
CA VAL A 36 19.63 1.40 -7.56
C VAL A 36 21.12 1.32 -7.83
N ARG A 37 21.92 0.79 -6.89
CA ARG A 37 23.36 0.56 -7.09
C ARG A 37 23.63 -0.39 -8.26
N LEU A 38 22.90 -1.49 -8.37
CA LEU A 38 23.04 -2.45 -9.47
C LEU A 38 22.71 -1.83 -10.82
N TRP A 39 21.64 -1.03 -10.91
CA TRP A 39 21.26 -0.37 -12.16
C TRP A 39 22.25 0.68 -12.63
N ARG A 40 22.89 1.39 -11.70
CA ARG A 40 23.94 2.36 -12.03
C ARG A 40 25.17 1.72 -12.68
N LEU A 41 25.34 0.39 -12.58
CA LEU A 41 26.37 -0.33 -13.32
C LEU A 41 26.05 -0.46 -14.81
N GLY A 42 24.77 -0.32 -15.21
CA GLY A 42 24.31 -0.54 -16.58
C GLY A 42 24.59 0.60 -17.57
N GLY A 43 25.30 1.66 -17.17
CA GLY A 43 25.76 2.73 -18.07
C GLY A 43 24.66 3.58 -18.76
N GLY A 44 23.39 3.39 -18.42
CA GLY A 44 22.28 4.11 -19.04
C GLY A 44 22.20 5.59 -18.67
N GLU A 45 21.72 6.43 -19.59
CA GLU A 45 21.47 7.85 -19.33
C GLU A 45 20.37 8.05 -18.28
N MET A 46 20.71 8.70 -17.16
CA MET A 46 19.72 9.19 -16.20
C MET A 46 19.20 10.56 -16.64
N ARG A 47 17.97 10.60 -17.17
CA ARG A 47 17.33 11.84 -17.60
C ARG A 47 16.63 12.54 -16.44
N THR A 48 17.25 13.60 -15.92
CA THR A 48 16.78 14.37 -14.75
C THR A 48 16.51 15.85 -15.06
N ASP A 49 16.61 16.24 -16.33
CA ASP A 49 16.27 17.58 -16.83
C ASP A 49 14.79 17.92 -16.59
N ASN A 50 14.41 19.20 -16.53
CA ASN A 50 13.00 19.62 -16.36
C ASN A 50 12.26 18.92 -15.19
N PRO A 51 12.80 18.94 -13.96
CA PRO A 51 12.31 18.13 -12.84
C PRO A 51 10.83 18.37 -12.49
N VAL A 52 10.35 19.61 -12.62
CA VAL A 52 8.94 19.97 -12.37
C VAL A 52 8.01 19.26 -13.36
N LYS A 53 8.35 19.27 -14.65
CA LYS A 53 7.55 18.60 -15.69
C LYS A 53 7.53 17.08 -15.49
N ARG A 54 8.66 16.50 -15.09
CA ARG A 54 8.78 15.07 -14.77
C ARG A 54 7.93 14.71 -13.56
N LEU A 55 7.98 15.51 -12.49
CA LEU A 55 7.19 15.31 -11.29
C LEU A 55 5.69 15.37 -11.59
N TRP A 56 5.22 16.36 -12.37
CA TRP A 56 3.82 16.41 -12.80
C TRP A 56 3.42 15.20 -13.65
N GLY A 57 4.32 14.71 -14.50
CA GLY A 57 4.09 13.48 -15.24
C GLY A 57 3.99 12.23 -14.36
N VAL A 58 4.67 12.19 -13.22
CA VAL A 58 4.53 11.13 -12.20
C VAL A 58 3.19 11.25 -11.49
N VAL A 59 2.82 12.45 -11.05
CA VAL A 59 1.55 12.72 -10.35
C VAL A 59 0.34 12.41 -11.24
N ASP A 60 0.35 12.83 -12.51
CA ASP A 60 -0.74 12.56 -13.45
C ASP A 60 -0.98 11.06 -13.63
N GLU A 61 0.08 10.27 -13.77
CA GLU A 61 -0.07 8.82 -13.92
C GLU A 61 -0.42 8.13 -12.59
N LEU A 62 0.11 8.60 -11.45
CA LEU A 62 -0.24 8.08 -10.12
C LEU A 62 -1.69 8.35 -9.73
N VAL A 63 -2.26 9.46 -10.19
CA VAL A 63 -3.64 9.85 -9.83
C VAL A 63 -4.63 9.35 -10.87
N VAL A 64 -4.29 9.43 -12.16
CA VAL A 64 -5.25 9.13 -13.23
C VAL A 64 -5.08 7.71 -13.79
N HIS A 65 -3.92 7.07 -13.61
CA HIS A 65 -3.64 5.71 -14.06
C HIS A 65 -3.98 5.43 -15.55
N ARG A 66 -3.85 6.47 -16.41
CA ARG A 66 -4.32 6.45 -17.80
C ARG A 66 -3.74 5.29 -18.61
N ARG A 67 -2.46 4.94 -18.42
CA ARG A 67 -1.85 3.84 -19.18
C ARG A 67 -2.37 2.49 -18.73
N MET A 68 -2.57 2.34 -17.43
CA MET A 68 -3.00 1.08 -16.82
C MET A 68 -4.46 0.77 -17.17
N LEU A 69 -5.29 1.81 -17.28
CA LEU A 69 -6.70 1.71 -17.68
C LEU A 69 -6.94 1.36 -19.16
N ARG A 70 -5.88 1.25 -19.98
CA ARG A 70 -6.00 0.77 -21.37
C ARG A 70 -6.44 -0.69 -21.45
N ASP A 71 -6.11 -1.50 -20.44
CA ASP A 71 -6.65 -2.84 -20.25
C ASP A 71 -7.59 -2.82 -19.03
N PRO A 72 -8.93 -2.82 -19.23
CA PRO A 72 -9.88 -2.52 -18.17
C PRO A 72 -9.78 -3.43 -16.95
N TYR A 73 -9.60 -4.74 -17.14
CA TYR A 73 -9.61 -5.69 -16.03
C TYR A 73 -8.36 -5.55 -15.14
N PRO A 74 -7.12 -5.66 -15.67
CA PRO A 74 -5.91 -5.42 -14.87
C PRO A 74 -5.82 -3.99 -14.35
N GLY A 75 -6.36 -3.02 -15.11
CA GLY A 75 -6.47 -1.63 -14.70
C GLY A 75 -7.29 -1.47 -13.43
N LEU A 76 -8.54 -1.92 -13.43
CA LEU A 76 -9.43 -1.82 -12.28
C LEU A 76 -8.90 -2.61 -11.07
N MET A 77 -8.39 -3.81 -11.31
CA MET A 77 -7.76 -4.65 -10.30
C MET A 77 -6.62 -3.92 -9.57
N HIS A 78 -5.69 -3.30 -10.31
CA HIS A 78 -4.60 -2.55 -9.71
C HIS A 78 -5.08 -1.26 -9.04
N LEU A 79 -6.07 -0.56 -9.60
CA LEU A 79 -6.63 0.64 -8.97
C LEU A 79 -7.20 0.34 -7.57
N PHE A 80 -7.95 -0.74 -7.46
CA PHE A 80 -8.52 -1.18 -6.18
C PHE A 80 -7.41 -1.54 -5.17
N ILE A 81 -6.40 -2.29 -5.60
CA ILE A 81 -5.24 -2.61 -4.76
C ILE A 81 -4.50 -1.32 -4.35
N PHE A 82 -4.21 -0.43 -5.29
CA PHE A 82 -3.43 0.78 -5.08
C PHE A 82 -4.14 1.72 -4.12
N TYR A 83 -5.39 2.10 -4.41
CA TYR A 83 -6.11 3.02 -3.54
C TYR A 83 -6.49 2.39 -2.21
N GLY A 84 -6.80 1.09 -2.18
CA GLY A 84 -6.99 0.36 -0.93
C GLY A 84 -5.75 0.47 -0.04
N PHE A 85 -4.58 0.13 -0.57
CA PHE A 85 -3.34 0.18 0.20
C PHE A 85 -2.93 1.62 0.56
N PHE A 86 -3.04 2.55 -0.39
CA PHE A 86 -2.59 3.94 -0.20
C PHE A 86 -3.44 4.70 0.82
N VAL A 87 -4.77 4.52 0.77
CA VAL A 87 -5.67 5.13 1.76
C VAL A 87 -5.44 4.51 3.14
N GLU A 88 -5.25 3.20 3.25
CA GLU A 88 -4.93 2.55 4.54
C GLU A 88 -3.57 3.00 5.12
N LEU A 89 -2.57 3.21 4.26
CA LEU A 89 -1.29 3.76 4.66
C LEU A 89 -1.42 5.19 5.21
N ILE A 90 -2.19 6.05 4.51
CA ILE A 90 -2.49 7.41 5.00
C ILE A 90 -3.26 7.34 6.31
N ALA A 91 -4.30 6.51 6.38
CA ALA A 91 -5.17 6.40 7.53
C ALA A 91 -4.38 6.00 8.79
N THR A 92 -3.54 4.97 8.66
CA THR A 92 -2.63 4.51 9.71
C THR A 92 -1.61 5.59 10.08
N SER A 93 -1.04 6.29 9.10
CA SER A 93 -0.09 7.38 9.33
C SER A 93 -0.72 8.54 10.09
N MET A 94 -1.99 8.88 9.81
CA MET A 94 -2.72 9.92 10.54
C MET A 94 -2.88 9.56 12.02
N ILE A 95 -3.21 8.30 12.34
CA ILE A 95 -3.28 7.84 13.73
C ILE A 95 -1.91 7.93 14.41
N ALA A 96 -0.84 7.49 13.73
CA ALA A 96 0.52 7.55 14.25
C ALA A 96 0.95 9.01 14.52
N VAL A 97 0.66 9.94 13.60
CA VAL A 97 0.95 11.37 13.79
C VAL A 97 0.17 11.94 14.96
N GLN A 98 -1.13 11.64 15.08
CA GLN A 98 -1.94 12.07 16.22
C GLN A 98 -1.38 11.56 17.55
N GLU A 99 -0.93 10.31 17.60
CA GLU A 99 -0.33 9.73 18.80
C GLU A 99 1.01 10.37 19.14
N TRP A 100 1.92 10.47 18.16
CA TRP A 100 3.25 11.03 18.33
C TRP A 100 3.22 12.50 18.77
N THR A 101 2.32 13.28 18.18
CA THR A 101 2.19 14.73 18.48
C THR A 101 1.33 15.02 19.70
N GLY A 102 0.48 14.07 20.13
CA GLY A 102 -0.58 14.30 21.12
C GLY A 102 -1.71 15.21 20.64
N ILE A 103 -1.71 15.66 19.37
CA ILE A 103 -2.73 16.55 18.84
C ILE A 103 -3.94 15.74 18.38
N HIS A 104 -5.01 15.75 19.18
CA HIS A 104 -6.25 15.02 18.88
C HIS A 104 -7.13 15.74 17.85
N TYR A 105 -6.87 15.50 16.56
CA TYR A 105 -7.61 16.10 15.44
C TYR A 105 -8.65 15.17 14.79
N LEU A 106 -8.48 13.85 14.83
CA LEU A 106 -9.46 12.86 14.35
C LEU A 106 -10.65 12.77 15.32
N LYS A 107 -11.57 13.72 15.22
CA LYS A 107 -12.80 13.78 16.04
C LYS A 107 -13.98 14.35 15.25
N GLY A 108 -15.19 14.08 15.72
CA GLY A 108 -16.42 14.57 15.10
C GLY A 108 -16.59 14.05 13.68
N ASN A 109 -17.08 14.90 12.78
CA ASN A 109 -17.33 14.53 11.38
C ASN A 109 -16.06 14.11 10.64
N LEU A 110 -14.89 14.63 11.01
CA LEU A 110 -13.62 14.21 10.42
C LEU A 110 -13.31 12.74 10.75
N TYR A 111 -13.55 12.32 11.99
CA TYR A 111 -13.40 10.93 12.39
C TYR A 111 -14.39 10.01 11.64
N LEU A 112 -15.64 10.44 11.50
CA LEU A 112 -16.67 9.66 10.78
C LEU A 112 -16.31 9.47 9.30
N GLY A 113 -15.88 10.54 8.62
CA GLY A 113 -15.41 10.46 7.23
C GLY A 113 -14.13 9.64 7.10
N TYR A 114 -13.19 9.79 8.04
CA TYR A 114 -11.99 8.97 8.13
C TYR A 114 -12.35 7.47 8.21
N SER A 115 -13.21 7.08 9.15
CA SER A 115 -13.60 5.68 9.36
C SER A 115 -14.25 5.08 8.12
N LEU A 116 -15.19 5.81 7.51
CA LEU A 116 -15.92 5.32 6.34
C LEU A 116 -15.03 5.18 5.12
N LEU A 117 -14.13 6.16 4.91
CA LEU A 117 -13.21 6.13 3.77
C LEU A 117 -12.15 5.05 3.96
N SER A 118 -11.53 4.93 5.14
CA SER A 118 -10.53 3.87 5.38
C SER A 118 -11.18 2.51 5.19
N ASP A 119 -12.29 2.22 5.88
CA ASP A 119 -12.97 0.93 5.81
C ASP A 119 -13.45 0.60 4.38
N GLY A 120 -14.05 1.58 3.69
CA GLY A 120 -14.50 1.40 2.30
C GLY A 120 -13.36 1.11 1.32
N PHE A 121 -12.24 1.83 1.41
CA PHE A 121 -11.06 1.55 0.59
C PHE A 121 -10.37 0.24 0.99
N GLY A 122 -10.39 -0.12 2.27
CA GLY A 122 -9.99 -1.44 2.75
C GLY A 122 -10.75 -2.57 2.03
N LEU A 123 -12.08 -2.46 1.95
CA LEU A 123 -12.92 -3.44 1.26
C LEU A 123 -12.62 -3.48 -0.24
N LEU A 124 -12.46 -2.32 -0.89
CA LEU A 124 -12.05 -2.25 -2.30
C LEU A 124 -10.69 -2.92 -2.52
N GLY A 125 -9.72 -2.71 -1.63
CA GLY A 125 -8.43 -3.37 -1.67
C GLY A 125 -8.56 -4.90 -1.68
N ILE A 126 -9.38 -5.47 -0.80
CA ILE A 126 -9.68 -6.91 -0.79
C ILE A 126 -10.26 -7.35 -2.14
N VAL A 127 -11.24 -6.62 -2.69
CA VAL A 127 -11.83 -6.93 -4.00
C VAL A 127 -10.76 -6.95 -5.09
N GLY A 128 -9.87 -5.95 -5.13
CA GLY A 128 -8.77 -5.89 -6.09
C GLY A 128 -7.81 -7.08 -5.96
N ILE A 129 -7.49 -7.49 -4.74
CA ILE A 129 -6.63 -8.67 -4.47
C ILE A 129 -7.32 -9.95 -4.93
N LEU A 130 -8.62 -10.11 -4.66
CA LEU A 130 -9.40 -11.27 -5.11
C LEU A 130 -9.48 -11.33 -6.64
N MET A 131 -9.63 -10.19 -7.32
CA MET A 131 -9.53 -10.10 -8.78
C MET A 131 -8.14 -10.55 -9.27
N ALA A 132 -7.06 -10.13 -8.60
CA ALA A 132 -5.70 -10.54 -8.95
C ALA A 132 -5.47 -12.04 -8.76
N LEU A 133 -5.95 -12.61 -7.66
CA LEU A 133 -5.90 -14.05 -7.40
C LEU A 133 -6.74 -14.81 -8.43
N TRP A 134 -7.95 -14.36 -8.73
CA TRP A 134 -8.81 -14.97 -9.75
C TRP A 134 -8.15 -14.98 -11.14
N ARG A 135 -7.57 -13.84 -11.54
CA ARG A 135 -6.84 -13.74 -12.81
C ARG A 135 -5.69 -14.75 -12.90
N ARG A 136 -4.98 -14.96 -11.79
CA ARG A 136 -3.81 -15.85 -11.70
C ARG A 136 -4.15 -17.33 -11.55
N LEU A 137 -5.17 -17.65 -10.76
CA LEU A 137 -5.53 -19.03 -10.41
C LEU A 137 -6.56 -19.64 -11.35
N VAL A 138 -7.41 -18.82 -11.97
CA VAL A 138 -8.52 -19.29 -12.81
C VAL A 138 -8.39 -18.84 -14.25
N MET A 139 -8.34 -17.53 -14.52
CA MET A 139 -8.35 -17.03 -15.92
C MET A 139 -7.08 -17.41 -16.69
N LYS A 140 -5.91 -17.38 -16.03
CA LYS A 140 -4.60 -17.76 -16.59
C LYS A 140 -4.37 -17.28 -18.04
N PRO A 141 -4.38 -15.96 -18.34
CA PRO A 141 -4.15 -15.47 -19.69
C PRO A 141 -2.79 -15.93 -20.24
N GLU A 142 -2.71 -16.28 -21.53
CA GLU A 142 -1.51 -16.88 -22.15
C GLU A 142 -0.22 -16.07 -21.94
N ARG A 143 -0.32 -14.74 -21.92
CA ARG A 143 0.82 -13.83 -21.76
C ARG A 143 1.24 -13.63 -20.30
N MET A 144 0.61 -14.32 -19.34
CA MET A 144 0.82 -14.11 -17.91
C MET A 144 1.69 -15.21 -17.31
N ASN A 145 2.94 -14.86 -17.04
CA ASN A 145 3.83 -15.69 -16.23
C ASN A 145 3.61 -15.35 -14.75
N SER A 146 3.19 -16.34 -13.96
CA SER A 146 3.08 -16.20 -12.50
C SER A 146 4.15 -17.05 -11.82
N VAL A 147 4.91 -16.44 -10.93
CA VAL A 147 5.90 -17.13 -10.09
C VAL A 147 5.45 -17.12 -8.63
N LEU A 148 6.08 -17.94 -7.78
CA LEU A 148 5.72 -18.06 -6.37
C LEU A 148 5.60 -16.70 -5.65
N ASP A 149 6.55 -15.80 -5.93
CA ASP A 149 6.61 -14.47 -5.32
C ASP A 149 5.37 -13.61 -5.66
N ASP A 150 4.70 -13.82 -6.81
CA ASP A 150 3.43 -13.13 -7.11
C ASP A 150 2.31 -13.58 -6.16
N TYR A 151 2.27 -14.86 -5.82
CA TYR A 151 1.28 -15.39 -4.88
C TYR A 151 1.60 -14.98 -3.45
N LEU A 152 2.87 -15.05 -3.04
CA LEU A 152 3.30 -14.61 -1.71
C LEU A 152 2.94 -13.14 -1.48
N ALA A 153 3.19 -12.26 -2.46
CA ALA A 153 2.82 -10.85 -2.38
C ALA A 153 1.30 -10.66 -2.21
N LEU A 154 0.48 -11.35 -3.01
CA LEU A 154 -0.97 -11.23 -2.94
C LEU A 154 -1.55 -11.79 -1.64
N TRP A 155 -1.05 -12.93 -1.16
CA TRP A 155 -1.51 -13.53 0.09
C TRP A 155 -1.06 -12.73 1.32
N LEU A 156 0.16 -12.18 1.31
CA LEU A 156 0.63 -11.29 2.37
C LEU A 156 -0.21 -10.02 2.44
N LEU A 157 -0.55 -9.44 1.27
CA LEU A 157 -1.41 -8.27 1.19
C LEU A 157 -2.86 -8.60 1.61
N LEU A 158 -3.40 -9.74 1.20
CA LEU A 158 -4.73 -10.16 1.65
C LEU A 158 -4.77 -10.37 3.16
N LEU A 159 -3.74 -11.03 3.71
CA LEU A 159 -3.62 -11.30 5.13
C LEU A 159 -3.65 -10.01 5.94
N VAL A 160 -2.87 -8.99 5.56
CA VAL A 160 -2.83 -7.72 6.32
C VAL A 160 -4.18 -7.01 6.30
N PHE A 161 -4.88 -6.99 5.15
CA PHE A 161 -6.21 -6.37 5.04
C PHE A 161 -7.25 -7.12 5.89
N VAL A 162 -7.31 -8.44 5.78
CA VAL A 162 -8.25 -9.27 6.56
C VAL A 162 -7.99 -9.12 8.05
N GLN A 163 -6.72 -9.20 8.48
CA GLN A 163 -6.34 -8.97 9.87
C GLN A 163 -6.79 -7.58 10.35
N GLY A 164 -6.64 -6.54 9.52
CA GLY A 164 -7.06 -5.17 9.85
C GLY A 164 -8.55 -5.07 10.19
N PHE A 165 -9.41 -5.65 9.35
CA PHE A 165 -10.85 -5.73 9.64
C PHE A 165 -11.16 -6.57 10.88
N VAL A 166 -10.39 -7.63 11.14
CA VAL A 166 -10.54 -8.43 12.37
C VAL A 166 -10.12 -7.61 13.60
N VAL A 167 -9.03 -6.85 13.54
CA VAL A 167 -8.62 -5.93 14.62
C VAL A 167 -9.73 -4.92 14.89
N GLU A 168 -10.23 -4.26 13.84
CA GLU A 168 -11.27 -3.25 13.97
C GLU A 168 -12.58 -3.84 14.48
N GLY A 169 -13.02 -4.98 13.96
CA GLY A 169 -14.24 -5.65 14.39
C GLY A 169 -14.20 -6.13 15.83
N LEU A 170 -13.06 -6.67 16.29
CA LEU A 170 -12.85 -7.03 17.69
C LEU A 170 -12.95 -5.81 18.61
N ARG A 171 -12.38 -4.68 18.19
CA ARG A 171 -12.49 -3.40 18.90
C ARG A 171 -13.95 -2.94 18.94
N ILE A 172 -14.62 -2.83 17.79
CA ILE A 172 -16.02 -2.41 17.65
C ILE A 172 -16.98 -3.26 18.51
N ALA A 173 -16.80 -4.59 18.51
CA ALA A 173 -17.61 -5.50 19.33
C ALA A 173 -17.41 -5.31 20.84
N ALA A 174 -16.22 -4.89 21.26
CA ALA A 174 -15.89 -4.64 22.66
C ALA A 174 -16.22 -3.21 23.10
N THR A 175 -16.33 -2.25 22.17
CA THR A 175 -16.56 -0.83 22.47
C THR A 175 -17.87 -0.31 21.91
N GLU A 176 -17.95 0.00 20.61
CA GLU A 176 -19.09 0.69 19.99
C GLU A 176 -20.40 -0.07 20.19
N LEU A 177 -20.44 -1.39 19.95
CA LEU A 177 -21.68 -2.16 20.11
C LEU A 177 -22.24 -2.16 21.54
N ARG A 178 -21.38 -1.91 22.54
CA ARG A 178 -21.75 -1.92 23.96
C ARG A 178 -22.05 -0.53 24.51
N HIS A 179 -21.36 0.50 24.00
CA HIS A 179 -21.38 1.84 24.62
C HIS A 179 -21.84 2.95 23.67
N ASN A 180 -21.66 2.79 22.36
CA ASN A 180 -22.07 3.80 21.37
C ASN A 180 -22.40 3.16 20.01
N PRO A 181 -23.51 2.41 19.89
CA PRO A 181 -23.79 1.61 18.69
C PRO A 181 -23.95 2.42 17.41
N ALA A 182 -24.33 3.70 17.52
CA ALA A 182 -24.48 4.61 16.39
C ALA A 182 -23.16 4.90 15.64
N LEU A 183 -22.00 4.65 16.26
CA LEU A 183 -20.70 4.82 15.61
C LEU A 183 -20.29 3.61 14.77
N ALA A 184 -20.75 2.39 15.10
CA ALA A 184 -20.27 1.18 14.45
C ALA A 184 -20.51 1.16 12.92
N PRO A 185 -21.66 1.60 12.39
CA PRO A 185 -21.91 1.59 10.94
C PRO A 185 -20.99 2.48 10.09
N TRP A 186 -20.23 3.38 10.70
CA TRP A 186 -19.24 4.21 9.99
C TRP A 186 -17.97 3.45 9.60
N SER A 187 -17.78 2.23 10.07
CA SER A 187 -16.77 1.28 9.58
C SER A 187 -17.49 0.01 9.12
N PRO A 188 -18.11 -0.03 7.92
CA PRO A 188 -19.03 -1.10 7.53
C PRO A 188 -18.41 -2.51 7.52
N GLY A 189 -17.17 -2.66 7.06
CA GLY A 189 -16.42 -3.92 7.07
C GLY A 189 -16.07 -4.35 8.49
N GLY A 190 -15.52 -3.45 9.31
CA GLY A 190 -15.25 -3.71 10.73
C GLY A 190 -16.52 -4.04 11.50
N TYR A 191 -17.63 -3.36 11.20
CA TYR A 191 -18.94 -3.59 11.79
C TYR A 191 -19.51 -4.97 11.42
N ALA A 192 -19.42 -5.36 10.14
CA ALA A 192 -19.83 -6.69 9.71
C ALA A 192 -19.06 -7.79 10.49
N VAL A 193 -17.75 -7.61 10.68
CA VAL A 193 -16.95 -8.53 11.51
C VAL A 193 -17.43 -8.49 12.96
N ALA A 194 -17.63 -7.30 13.54
CA ALA A 194 -18.08 -7.14 14.92
C ALA A 194 -19.41 -7.84 15.22
N LEU A 195 -20.37 -7.80 14.28
CA LEU A 195 -21.66 -8.48 14.43
C LEU A 195 -21.53 -10.00 14.54
N THR A 196 -20.53 -10.60 13.91
CA THR A 196 -20.25 -12.04 14.05
C THR A 196 -19.64 -12.41 15.41
N LEU A 197 -19.09 -11.41 16.13
CA LEU A 197 -18.36 -11.58 17.39
C LEU A 197 -19.16 -11.11 18.61
N GLN A 198 -20.34 -10.50 18.43
CA GLN A 198 -21.11 -9.84 19.50
C GLN A 198 -21.52 -10.77 20.66
N GLY A 199 -21.60 -12.08 20.41
CA GLY A 199 -21.94 -13.09 21.43
C GLY A 199 -20.78 -13.45 22.37
N LEU A 200 -19.55 -12.99 22.10
CA LEU A 200 -18.39 -13.29 22.92
C LEU A 200 -18.35 -12.42 24.19
N SER A 201 -17.71 -12.95 25.23
CA SER A 201 -17.46 -12.17 26.46
C SER A 201 -16.50 -11.01 26.17
N LEU A 202 -16.59 -9.95 26.96
CA LEU A 202 -15.68 -8.79 26.84
C LEU A 202 -14.22 -9.20 27.05
N GLU A 203 -13.95 -10.14 27.96
CA GLU A 203 -12.61 -10.65 28.21
C GLU A 203 -12.04 -11.39 27.00
N THR A 204 -12.84 -12.25 26.37
CA THR A 204 -12.45 -12.97 25.14
C THR A 204 -12.18 -11.98 24.00
N LEU A 205 -13.04 -10.98 23.80
CA LEU A 205 -12.85 -9.96 22.76
C LEU A 205 -11.54 -9.19 22.98
N LYS A 206 -11.26 -8.77 24.22
CA LYS A 206 -10.02 -8.07 24.55
C LYS A 206 -8.78 -8.94 24.35
N PHE A 207 -8.85 -10.22 24.72
CA PHE A 207 -7.75 -11.16 24.51
C PHE A 207 -7.43 -11.35 23.02
N LEU A 208 -8.45 -11.68 22.22
CA LEU A 208 -8.31 -11.85 20.77
C LEU A 208 -7.85 -10.57 20.09
N HIS A 209 -8.39 -9.41 20.50
CA HIS A 209 -7.96 -8.11 19.98
C HIS A 209 -6.46 -7.91 20.14
N ARG A 210 -5.91 -8.18 21.32
CA ARG A 210 -4.48 -7.93 21.61
C ARG A 210 -3.57 -8.83 20.78
N ILE A 211 -3.93 -10.10 20.62
CA ILE A 211 -3.17 -11.04 19.80
C ILE A 211 -3.23 -10.63 18.33
N ASN A 212 -4.44 -10.39 17.80
CA ASN A 212 -4.61 -10.06 16.40
C ASN A 212 -4.00 -8.69 16.06
N TRP A 213 -4.03 -7.74 16.98
CA TRP A 213 -3.40 -6.42 16.78
C TRP A 213 -1.89 -6.52 16.61
N TRP A 214 -1.20 -7.26 17.48
CA TRP A 214 0.25 -7.47 17.33
C TRP A 214 0.58 -8.31 16.10
N PHE A 215 -0.23 -9.32 15.80
CA PHE A 215 -0.06 -10.12 14.59
C PHE A 215 -0.18 -9.24 13.34
N HIS A 216 -1.24 -8.42 13.24
CA HIS A 216 -1.44 -7.46 12.17
C HIS A 216 -0.29 -6.47 12.05
N ALA A 217 0.15 -5.86 13.16
CA ALA A 217 1.25 -4.90 13.16
C ALA A 217 2.55 -5.51 12.63
N ILE A 218 2.91 -6.71 13.09
CA ILE A 218 4.10 -7.43 12.61
C ILE A 218 3.96 -7.77 11.13
N THR A 219 2.79 -8.28 10.69
CA THR A 219 2.53 -8.56 9.28
C THR A 219 2.66 -7.31 8.40
N ALA A 220 2.16 -6.16 8.87
CA ALA A 220 2.29 -4.89 8.16
C ALA A 220 3.75 -4.42 8.03
N PHE A 221 4.55 -4.57 9.09
CA PHE A 221 5.98 -4.24 9.03
C PHE A 221 6.78 -5.21 8.15
N VAL A 222 6.43 -6.49 8.16
CA VAL A 222 7.00 -7.49 7.23
C VAL A 222 6.67 -7.13 5.78
N LEU A 223 5.42 -6.75 5.50
CA LEU A 223 5.01 -6.25 4.18
C LEU A 223 5.83 -5.03 3.76
N LEU A 224 5.98 -4.04 4.64
CA LEU A 224 6.75 -2.83 4.36
C LEU A 224 8.21 -3.14 4.04
N GLY A 225 8.86 -4.02 4.81
CA GLY A 225 10.22 -4.48 4.51
C GLY A 225 10.31 -5.27 3.19
N TYR A 226 9.33 -6.15 2.93
CA TYR A 226 9.24 -6.94 1.70
C TYR A 226 9.11 -6.07 0.44
N MET A 227 8.52 -4.87 0.54
CA MET A 227 8.47 -3.91 -0.58
C MET A 227 9.84 -3.46 -1.09
N GLY A 228 10.91 -3.61 -0.31
CA GLY A 228 12.28 -3.31 -0.77
C GLY A 228 12.85 -4.37 -1.73
N PHE A 229 12.40 -5.63 -1.64
CA PHE A 229 13.06 -6.77 -2.30
C PHE A 229 12.13 -7.58 -3.21
N GLY A 230 10.89 -7.80 -2.78
CA GLY A 230 9.93 -8.67 -3.45
C GLY A 230 9.14 -8.00 -4.58
N LYS A 231 8.00 -8.59 -4.97
CA LYS A 231 7.20 -8.09 -6.10
C LYS A 231 6.77 -6.64 -6.00
N PHE A 232 6.52 -6.11 -4.81
CA PHE A 232 6.08 -4.72 -4.64
C PHE A 232 7.17 -3.68 -4.92
N ASN A 233 8.43 -4.10 -5.11
CA ASN A 233 9.51 -3.19 -5.46
C ASN A 233 9.26 -2.42 -6.79
N HIS A 234 8.38 -2.96 -7.65
CA HIS A 234 7.96 -2.30 -8.89
C HIS A 234 7.28 -0.95 -8.64
N ILE A 235 6.74 -0.69 -7.44
CA ILE A 235 6.17 0.61 -7.08
C ILE A 235 7.27 1.67 -7.13
N TRP A 236 8.37 1.46 -6.41
CA TRP A 236 9.51 2.39 -6.37
C TRP A 236 10.13 2.58 -7.76
N TYR A 237 10.32 1.47 -8.45
CA TYR A 237 10.97 1.42 -9.75
C TYR A 237 10.12 1.97 -10.88
N GLY A 238 8.81 1.73 -10.84
CA GLY A 238 7.84 2.32 -11.76
C GLY A 238 7.83 3.83 -11.63
N LEU A 239 7.82 4.35 -10.39
CA LEU A 239 7.90 5.79 -10.11
C LEU A 239 9.20 6.41 -10.63
N LEU A 240 10.34 5.79 -10.33
CA LEU A 240 11.64 6.24 -10.82
C LEU A 240 11.72 6.19 -12.35
N ASN A 241 11.23 5.11 -12.97
CA ASN A 241 11.18 4.98 -14.42
C ASN A 241 10.28 6.03 -15.06
N MET A 242 9.12 6.33 -14.46
CA MET A 242 8.23 7.38 -14.93
C MET A 242 8.84 8.77 -14.79
N PHE A 243 9.59 9.02 -13.72
CA PHE A 243 10.31 10.28 -13.54
C PHE A 243 11.42 10.41 -14.60
N CYS A 244 12.23 9.37 -14.80
CA CYS A 244 13.36 9.36 -15.73
C CYS A 244 12.98 9.08 -17.20
N ARG A 245 11.69 8.98 -17.53
CA ARG A 245 11.23 8.64 -18.90
C ARG A 245 11.70 9.64 -19.94
N ASN A 246 11.81 9.22 -21.20
CA ASN A 246 12.02 10.18 -22.28
C ASN A 246 10.79 11.12 -22.40
N LEU A 247 11.05 12.44 -22.42
CA LEU A 247 10.03 13.46 -22.60
C LEU A 247 9.82 13.85 -24.07
N GLU A 248 10.73 13.44 -24.96
CA GLU A 248 10.60 13.62 -26.40
C GLU A 248 9.59 12.62 -27.00
N SER A 249 9.14 12.89 -28.23
CA SER A 249 8.20 12.02 -28.95
C SER A 249 8.78 10.63 -29.17
N SER A 250 7.98 9.59 -28.91
CA SER A 250 8.34 8.22 -29.26
C SER A 250 8.56 8.12 -30.78
N GLY A 251 9.81 7.92 -31.22
CA GLY A 251 10.18 7.82 -32.63
C GLY A 251 11.18 8.87 -33.12
N LYS A 252 11.59 9.83 -32.29
CA LYS A 252 12.70 10.71 -32.63
C LYS A 252 14.00 9.90 -32.57
N LEU A 253 14.57 9.60 -33.73
CA LEU A 253 15.89 9.00 -33.83
C LEU A 253 16.93 10.05 -33.43
N THR A 254 17.86 9.67 -32.56
CA THR A 254 19.06 10.47 -32.32
C THR A 254 19.84 10.47 -33.63
N PHE A 255 20.25 11.66 -34.10
CA PHE A 255 21.17 11.73 -35.21
C PHE A 255 22.50 11.09 -34.78
N ILE A 256 22.92 10.06 -35.50
CA ILE A 256 24.23 9.45 -35.36
C ILE A 256 25.04 9.92 -36.57
N ASP A 257 26.16 10.59 -36.33
CA ASP A 257 27.11 10.96 -37.37
C ASP A 257 27.91 9.72 -37.77
N ILE A 258 27.42 9.01 -38.78
CA ILE A 258 27.96 7.72 -39.19
C ILE A 258 29.43 7.83 -39.58
N GLU A 259 29.82 8.91 -40.26
CA GLU A 259 31.20 9.16 -40.71
C GLU A 259 32.13 9.35 -39.52
N ALA A 260 31.75 10.19 -38.55
CA ALA A 260 32.52 10.36 -37.32
C ALA A 260 32.58 9.07 -36.47
N THR A 261 31.53 8.24 -36.50
CA THR A 261 31.53 6.97 -35.75
C THR A 261 32.42 5.92 -36.40
N MET A 262 32.50 5.89 -37.74
CA MET A 262 33.39 4.99 -38.50
C MET A 262 34.85 5.40 -38.38
N GLU A 263 35.15 6.70 -38.39
CA GLU A 263 36.53 7.19 -38.21
C GLU A 263 37.07 6.97 -36.78
N ALA A 264 36.18 6.88 -35.79
CA ALA A 264 36.53 6.66 -34.39
C ALA A 264 36.68 5.17 -34.02
N ASP A 265 36.27 4.25 -34.91
CA ASP A 265 36.42 2.81 -34.73
C ASP A 265 37.67 2.32 -35.46
N PRO A 266 38.79 2.06 -34.76
CA PRO A 266 40.02 1.61 -35.40
C PRO A 266 39.94 0.20 -36.01
N GLU A 267 38.82 -0.52 -35.84
CA GLU A 267 38.55 -1.84 -36.41
C GLU A 267 37.49 -1.85 -37.54
N ALA A 268 36.89 -0.70 -37.90
CA ALA A 268 35.94 -0.56 -39.02
C ALA A 268 36.64 -0.42 -40.38
#